data_AF-A0A968W6W7-F1
#
_entry.id   AF-A0A968W6W7-F1
#
_cell.length_a   1.000
_cell.length_b   1.000
_cell.length_c   1.000
_cell.angle_alpha   90.00
_cell.angle_beta   90.00
_cell.angle_gamma   90.00
#
_symmetry.space_group_name_H-M   'P 1'
#
loop_
_entity.id
_entity.type
_entity.pdbx_description
1 polymer ?
#
loop_
_entity_poly.entity_id
_entity_poly.type
_entity_poly.pdbx_seq_one_letter_code
_entity_poly.pdbx_strand_id
1 'polypeptide(L)'
;RTNSKRISTETKVVNTQISKISPQSNSFDEALNLANSAAQLQEFANSPEDWNTVLGKWKAALTLMETVPPESANFIVAEQKIGEYKKRLDRAEKKAIKSVNSEE
;
A
#
# COMPACT_ATOMS: atom_id res chain seq x y z
N ARG A 1 12.18 -16.69 51.46
CA ARG A 1 12.40 -17.52 50.24
C ARG A 1 11.80 -16.78 49.06
N THR A 2 12.59 -15.96 48.38
CA THR A 2 12.25 -15.31 47.12
C THR A 2 12.50 -16.31 45.97
N ASN A 3 11.52 -16.53 45.09
CA ASN A 3 11.74 -16.67 43.64
C ASN A 3 10.45 -16.88 42.82
N SER A 4 10.28 -15.96 41.87
CA SER A 4 9.68 -16.03 40.53
C SER A 4 8.99 -17.31 40.06
N LYS A 5 7.76 -17.12 39.56
CA LYS A 5 7.35 -17.74 38.29
C LYS A 5 6.45 -16.77 37.51
N ARG A 6 6.99 -16.25 36.40
CA ARG A 6 6.19 -15.55 35.38
C ARG A 6 5.14 -16.53 34.86
N ILE A 7 3.89 -16.12 34.91
CA ILE A 7 2.85 -16.62 34.02
C ILE A 7 2.54 -15.51 33.03
N SER A 8 3.17 -15.62 31.87
CA SER A 8 2.80 -14.83 30.69
C SER A 8 1.36 -15.19 30.35
N THR A 9 0.52 -14.18 30.27
CA THR A 9 -0.89 -14.27 29.93
C THR A 9 -1.06 -14.79 28.51
N GLU A 10 -1.45 -16.06 28.39
CA GLU A 10 -2.05 -16.63 27.20
C GLU A 10 -3.58 -16.46 27.31
N THR A 11 -4.13 -15.46 26.62
CA THR A 11 -5.57 -15.35 26.36
C THR A 11 -5.76 -14.69 24.99
N LYS A 12 -5.63 -15.52 23.96
CA LYS A 12 -6.59 -15.70 22.86
C LYS A 12 -7.69 -14.63 22.73
N VAL A 13 -7.52 -13.68 21.81
CA VAL A 13 -8.41 -13.42 20.64
C VAL A 13 -7.75 -12.38 19.73
N VAL A 14 -7.08 -12.85 18.69
CA VAL A 14 -6.55 -12.04 17.59
C VAL A 14 -7.68 -11.71 16.61
N ASN A 15 -8.62 -10.85 16.99
CA ASN A 15 -9.63 -10.38 16.03
C ASN A 15 -10.02 -8.94 16.35
N THR A 16 -9.09 -8.02 16.09
CA THR A 16 -9.36 -6.60 16.04
C THR A 16 -10.26 -6.31 14.83
N GLN A 17 -11.57 -6.33 15.09
CA GLN A 17 -12.59 -5.55 14.40
C GLN A 17 -12.85 -5.87 12.92
N ILE A 18 -13.34 -7.09 12.70
CA ILE A 18 -14.18 -7.42 11.55
C ILE A 18 -15.59 -6.86 11.82
N SER A 19 -15.84 -5.57 11.55
CA SER A 19 -17.21 -5.03 11.61
C SER A 19 -17.36 -3.65 10.95
N LYS A 20 -17.24 -3.59 9.62
CA LYS A 20 -18.21 -2.90 8.72
C LYS A 20 -17.90 -3.23 7.25
N ILE A 21 -18.21 -4.45 6.84
CA ILE A 21 -18.20 -4.88 5.44
C ILE A 21 -19.31 -4.17 4.67
N SER A 22 -19.04 -2.95 4.23
CA SER A 22 -19.56 -2.44 2.96
C SER A 22 -18.46 -2.63 1.93
N PRO A 23 -18.73 -3.14 0.70
CA PRO A 23 -17.73 -3.27 -0.35
C PRO A 23 -17.02 -1.94 -0.70
N GLN A 24 -17.63 -0.81 -0.30
CA GLN A 24 -17.11 0.55 -0.46
C GLN A 24 -15.91 0.90 0.43
N SER A 25 -15.78 0.28 1.61
CA SER A 25 -14.70 0.56 2.57
C SER A 25 -13.39 -0.15 2.18
N ASN A 26 -13.45 -1.13 1.29
CA ASN A 26 -12.29 -1.92 0.91
C ASN A 26 -11.36 -1.17 -0.04
N SER A 27 -11.87 -0.32 -0.94
CA SER A 27 -11.05 0.34 -1.96
C SER A 27 -9.94 1.21 -1.35
N PHE A 28 -10.23 1.92 -0.26
CA PHE A 28 -9.24 2.77 0.40
C PHE A 28 -8.11 1.94 1.03
N ASP A 29 -8.45 0.91 1.81
CA ASP A 29 -7.47 0.06 2.47
C ASP A 29 -6.67 -0.78 1.46
N GLU A 30 -7.32 -1.26 0.40
CA GLU A 30 -6.67 -1.97 -0.69
C GLU A 30 -5.71 -1.07 -1.46
N ALA A 31 -6.10 0.19 -1.72
CA ALA A 31 -5.20 1.17 -2.32
C ALA A 31 -3.97 1.45 -1.46
N LEU A 32 -4.14 1.60 -0.14
CA LEU A 32 -3.02 1.76 0.78
C LEU A 32 -2.08 0.55 0.75
N ASN A 33 -2.63 -0.67 0.74
CA ASN A 33 -1.84 -1.90 0.68
C ASN A 33 -1.03 -2.00 -0.61
N LEU A 34 -1.65 -1.69 -1.76
CA LEU A 34 -0.96 -1.68 -3.05
C LEU A 34 0.14 -0.62 -3.11
N ALA A 35 -0.14 0.58 -2.60
CA ALA A 35 0.84 1.65 -2.51
C ALA A 35 2.03 1.30 -1.61
N ASN A 36 1.79 0.68 -0.46
CA ASN A 36 2.85 0.21 0.43
C ASN A 36 3.68 -0.89 -0.22
N SER A 37 3.02 -1.87 -0.87
CA SER A 37 3.70 -2.93 -1.61
C SER A 37 4.54 -2.37 -2.77
N ALA A 38 4.03 -1.38 -3.51
CA ALA A 38 4.78 -0.69 -4.55
C ALA A 38 6.00 0.02 -3.97
N ALA A 39 5.82 0.67 -2.81
CA ALA A 39 6.87 1.42 -2.16
C ALA A 39 8.01 0.51 -1.68
N GLN A 40 7.70 -0.65 -1.12
CA GLN A 40 8.69 -1.64 -0.71
C GLN A 40 9.38 -2.28 -1.91
N LEU A 41 8.62 -2.65 -2.95
CA LEU A 41 9.19 -3.26 -4.13
C LEU A 41 10.16 -2.33 -4.85
N GLN A 42 9.89 -1.01 -4.89
CA GLN A 42 10.78 -0.04 -5.52
C GLN A 42 12.18 0.01 -4.88
N GLU A 43 12.31 -0.36 -3.60
CA GLU A 43 13.59 -0.35 -2.89
C GLU A 43 14.50 -1.49 -3.35
N PHE A 44 13.90 -2.60 -3.80
CA PHE A 44 14.60 -3.79 -4.26
C PHE A 44 14.53 -3.99 -5.78
N ALA A 45 13.82 -3.11 -6.50
CA ALA A 45 13.64 -3.19 -7.94
C ALA A 45 14.96 -2.89 -8.67
N ASN A 46 15.47 -3.90 -9.38
CA ASN A 46 16.73 -3.80 -10.13
C ASN A 46 16.58 -4.11 -11.62
N SER A 47 15.43 -4.65 -12.03
CA SER A 47 15.13 -4.98 -13.42
C SER A 47 13.95 -4.14 -13.97
N PRO A 48 13.85 -3.97 -15.30
CA PRO A 48 12.68 -3.36 -15.91
C PRO A 48 11.36 -4.05 -15.52
N GLU A 49 11.39 -5.37 -15.31
CA GLU A 49 10.24 -6.17 -14.89
C GLU A 49 9.77 -5.83 -13.46
N ASP A 50 10.71 -5.64 -12.53
CA ASP A 50 10.41 -5.18 -11.18
C ASP A 50 9.75 -3.79 -11.22
N TRP A 51 10.33 -2.88 -12.01
CA TRP A 51 9.80 -1.53 -12.17
C TRP A 51 8.40 -1.55 -12.81
N ASN A 52 8.14 -2.40 -13.80
CA ASN A 52 6.80 -2.59 -14.34
C ASN A 52 5.79 -3.05 -13.28
N THR A 53 6.21 -3.93 -12.37
CA THR A 53 5.36 -4.37 -11.26
C THR A 53 5.09 -3.23 -10.27
N VAL A 54 6.11 -2.41 -9.94
CA VAL A 54 5.95 -1.19 -9.12
C VAL A 54 4.94 -0.25 -9.76
N LEU A 55 5.04 -0.01 -11.07
CA LEU A 55 4.12 0.84 -11.83
C LEU A 55 2.69 0.32 -11.80
N GLY A 56 2.50 -0.98 -12.02
CA GLY A 56 1.18 -1.62 -11.95
C GLY A 56 0.51 -1.41 -10.60
N LYS A 57 1.27 -1.58 -9.50
CA LYS A 57 0.75 -1.38 -8.14
C LYS A 57 0.41 0.08 -7.85
N TRP A 58 1.23 1.04 -8.28
CA TRP A 58 0.91 2.47 -8.15
C TRP A 58 -0.35 2.86 -8.94
N LYS A 59 -0.50 2.34 -10.17
CA LYS A 59 -1.69 2.57 -11.00
C LYS A 59 -2.95 1.99 -10.36
N ALA A 60 -2.89 0.75 -9.89
CA ALA A 60 -4.02 0.12 -9.21
C ALA A 60 -4.40 0.86 -7.91
N ALA A 61 -3.42 1.28 -7.11
CA ALA A 61 -3.67 2.09 -5.91
C ALA A 61 -4.35 3.42 -6.24
N LEU A 62 -3.94 4.09 -7.32
CA LEU A 62 -4.59 5.32 -7.80
C LEU A 62 -6.04 5.08 -8.19
N THR A 63 -6.30 4.07 -9.02
CA THR A 63 -7.66 3.73 -9.46
C THR A 63 -8.57 3.47 -8.26
N LEU A 64 -8.10 2.71 -7.28
CA LEU A 64 -8.88 2.42 -6.08
C LEU A 64 -9.10 3.66 -5.20
N MET A 65 -8.09 4.54 -5.04
CA MET A 65 -8.29 5.81 -4.34
C MET A 65 -9.32 6.71 -5.05
N GLU A 66 -9.32 6.73 -6.38
CA GLU A 66 -10.27 7.50 -7.19
C GLU A 66 -11.71 6.93 -7.08
N THR A 67 -11.87 5.67 -6.68
CA THR A 67 -13.20 5.07 -6.43
C THR A 67 -13.77 5.35 -5.03
N VAL A 68 -13.00 5.97 -4.13
CA VAL A 68 -13.46 6.28 -2.78
C VAL A 68 -14.58 7.33 -2.86
N PRO A 69 -15.79 7.05 -2.35
CA PRO A 69 -16.91 7.98 -2.48
C PRO A 69 -16.73 9.20 -1.56
N PRO A 70 -17.30 10.37 -1.93
CA PRO A 70 -17.21 11.59 -1.13
C PRO A 70 -17.88 11.49 0.24
N GLU A 71 -18.86 10.59 0.39
CA GLU A 71 -19.53 10.27 1.66
C GLU A 71 -18.63 9.47 2.64
N SER A 72 -17.47 8.97 2.18
CA SER A 72 -16.54 8.24 3.03
C SER A 72 -15.76 9.19 3.94
N ALA A 73 -15.58 8.79 5.20
CA ALA A 73 -14.66 9.47 6.12
C ALA A 73 -13.22 9.52 5.58
N ASN A 74 -12.86 8.63 4.65
CA ASN A 74 -11.54 8.54 4.05
C ASN A 74 -11.38 9.40 2.78
N PHE A 75 -12.43 10.06 2.28
CA PHE A 75 -12.37 10.76 0.99
C PHE A 75 -11.28 11.83 0.94
N ILE A 76 -11.23 12.72 1.95
CA ILE A 76 -10.21 13.78 2.03
C ILE A 76 -8.80 13.21 2.06
N VAL A 77 -8.60 12.07 2.74
CA VAL A 77 -7.31 11.39 2.81
C VAL A 77 -6.98 10.74 1.47
N ALA A 78 -7.96 10.13 0.80
CA ALA A 78 -7.82 9.53 -0.52
C ALA A 78 -7.40 10.57 -1.56
N GLU A 79 -8.05 11.74 -1.59
CA GLU A 79 -7.67 12.85 -2.48
C GLU A 79 -6.23 13.32 -2.28
N GLN A 80 -5.79 13.47 -1.03
CA GLN A 80 -4.40 13.81 -0.73
C GLN A 80 -3.44 12.71 -1.21
N LYS A 81 -3.80 11.44 -1.00
CA LYS A 81 -2.98 10.28 -1.43
C LYS A 81 -2.89 10.16 -2.93
N ILE A 82 -3.93 10.51 -3.69
CA ILE A 82 -3.90 10.52 -5.16
C ILE A 82 -2.76 11.43 -5.67
N GLY A 83 -2.62 12.63 -5.10
CA GLY A 83 -1.53 13.54 -5.47
C GLY A 83 -0.14 12.96 -5.15
N GLU A 84 0.00 12.27 -4.03
CA GLU A 84 1.22 11.59 -3.64
C GLU A 84 1.55 10.41 -4.58
N TYR A 85 0.57 9.58 -4.89
CA TYR A 85 0.73 8.38 -5.72
C TYR A 85 1.06 8.74 -7.16
N LYS A 86 0.46 9.80 -7.72
CA LYS A 86 0.83 10.33 -9.04
C LYS A 86 2.31 10.72 -9.12
N LYS A 87 2.84 11.37 -8.08
CA LYS A 87 4.27 11.72 -8.00
C LYS A 87 5.18 10.49 -7.87
N ARG A 88 4.75 9.47 -7.12
CA ARG A 88 5.51 8.22 -6.98
C ARG A 88 5.50 7.42 -8.28
N LEU A 89 4.38 7.42 -9.00
CA LEU A 89 4.26 6.78 -10.31
C LEU A 89 5.22 7.41 -11.32
N ASP A 90 5.25 8.74 -11.46
CA ASP A 90 6.19 9.45 -12.35
C ASP A 90 7.65 9.09 -12.06
N ARG A 91 8.02 9.01 -10.77
CA ARG A 91 9.38 8.60 -10.37
C ARG A 91 9.69 7.16 -10.76
N ALA A 92 8.75 6.25 -10.55
CA ALA A 92 8.88 4.86 -10.94
C ALA A 92 8.96 4.72 -12.47
N GLU A 93 8.24 5.53 -13.25
CA GLU A 93 8.29 5.49 -14.72
C GLU A 93 9.66 5.94 -15.24
N LYS A 94 10.21 7.02 -14.68
CA LYS A 94 11.57 7.48 -14.99
C LYS A 94 12.64 6.43 -14.65
N LYS A 95 12.46 5.72 -13.53
CA LYS A 95 13.35 4.63 -13.12
C LYS A 95 13.24 3.43 -14.06
N ALA A 96 12.02 3.06 -14.47
CA ALA A 96 11.79 1.99 -15.44
C ALA A 96 12.50 2.28 -16.77
N ILE A 97 12.31 3.49 -17.32
CA ILE A 97 12.96 3.93 -18.57
C ILE A 97 14.48 3.88 -18.43
N LYS A 98 15.03 4.43 -17.33
CA LYS A 98 16.48 4.38 -17.08
C LYS A 98 17.00 2.95 -17.02
N SER A 99 16.26 2.03 -16.40
CA SER A 99 16.64 0.61 -16.30
C SER A 99 16.78 -0.02 -17.68
N VAL A 100 15.83 0.27 -18.59
CA VAL A 100 15.86 -0.23 -19.97
C VAL A 100 17.02 0.36 -20.77
N ASN A 101 17.31 1.64 -20.60
CA ASN A 101 18.40 2.32 -21.31
C ASN A 101 19.81 2.04 -20.74
N SER A 102 19.94 1.36 -19.60
CA SER A 102 21.24 1.00 -19.01
C SER A 102 21.73 -0.39 -19.44
N GLU A 103 20.96 -1.08 -20.28
CA GLU A 103 21.30 -2.38 -20.87
C GLU A 103 21.77 -2.25 -22.34
N GLU A 104 22.01 -1.03 -22.85
CA GLU A 104 22.58 -0.76 -24.19
C GLU A 104 24.08 -0.45 -24.14
#